data_AF-A0A1N6EMX4-F1
#
_entry.id   AF-A0A1N6EMX4-F1
#
_cell.length_a   1.000
_cell.length_b   1.000
_cell.length_c   1.000
_cell.angle_alpha   90.00
_cell.angle_beta   90.00
_cell.angle_gamma   90.00
#
_symmetry.space_group_name_H-M   'P 1'
#
loop_
_entity.id
_entity.type
_entity.pdbx_description
1 polymer ?
#
loop_
_entity_poly.entity_id
_entity_poly.type
_entity_poly.pdbx_seq_one_letter_code
_entity_poly.pdbx_strand_id
1 'polypeptide(L)'
;MDRRRFVPSPEGLEGRAMLSVFGTANTAQANVAQEVPVTFQQKELRIEHLPFYLRQLQPNRFLPDATVRQLQDDLLSIAGRLHRPNPATLEAFNSTLQDIIPNASLSVPDAKTLSHAFQRVVGSTGATAQQVANLTQDMNDLARASSQSPQPVFLTTNDYSLVLQTILGVGRPIQRPPAPELALQDGTRVSNGIGKTTLRQPQFVGTYGAGSTVGDFAGNTGGGFNSNGVRVQIIDDQGTVYGQSVVDPTTGNYRVTIGTPLANGVYRFHARAVDAQGHESPPSQVYLLKVMSRPGENVTTSMATPKGPLAARK
;
A
#
# COMPACT_ATOMS: atom_id res chain seq x y z
N MET A 1 49.84 -23.36 34.65
CA MET A 1 49.48 -22.07 34.00
C MET A 1 48.66 -22.41 32.77
N ASP A 2 47.34 -22.28 32.85
CA ASP A 2 46.45 -22.65 31.74
C ASP A 2 45.54 -21.45 31.42
N ARG A 3 45.94 -20.67 30.40
CA ARG A 3 45.22 -19.49 29.94
C ARG A 3 44.26 -19.92 28.84
N ARG A 4 43.07 -20.39 29.23
CA ARG A 4 41.96 -20.54 28.28
C ARG A 4 41.52 -19.15 27.85
N ARG A 5 42.00 -18.74 26.68
CA ARG A 5 41.52 -17.56 25.95
C ARG A 5 40.02 -17.70 25.74
N PHE A 6 39.26 -16.79 26.33
CA PHE A 6 37.88 -16.52 25.98
C PHE A 6 37.84 -16.17 24.49
N VAL A 7 37.27 -17.04 23.68
CA VAL A 7 36.91 -16.72 22.29
C VAL A 7 35.50 -16.13 22.38
N PRO A 8 35.30 -14.83 22.11
CA PRO A 8 33.95 -14.28 22.05
C PRO A 8 33.21 -14.96 20.88
N SER A 9 32.03 -15.50 21.18
CA SER A 9 31.10 -16.08 20.21
C SER A 9 30.76 -15.05 19.12
N PRO A 10 30.47 -15.47 17.87
CA PRO A 10 30.07 -14.59 16.78
C PRO A 10 28.61 -14.07 16.91
N GLU A 11 28.16 -13.72 18.12
CA GLU A 11 26.81 -13.19 18.41
C GLU A 11 26.60 -11.73 17.95
N GLY A 12 27.62 -11.11 17.35
CA GLY A 12 27.57 -9.72 16.87
C GLY A 12 27.30 -9.55 15.37
N LEU A 13 27.12 -10.62 14.60
CA LEU A 13 26.93 -10.54 13.14
C LEU A 13 25.47 -10.53 12.71
N GLU A 14 24.57 -11.14 13.49
CA GLU A 14 23.15 -11.26 13.10
C GLU A 14 22.33 -10.00 13.40
N GLY A 15 22.66 -9.25 14.45
CA GLY A 15 22.09 -7.92 14.69
C GLY A 15 22.39 -6.92 13.57
N ARG A 16 23.50 -7.11 12.84
CA ARG A 16 23.90 -6.26 11.70
C ARG A 16 23.12 -6.58 10.42
N ALA A 17 22.66 -7.83 10.25
CA ALA A 17 21.80 -8.20 9.13
C ALA A 17 20.41 -7.54 9.26
N MET A 18 19.88 -7.45 10.48
CA MET A 18 18.56 -6.84 10.75
C MET A 18 18.58 -5.30 10.71
N LEU A 19 19.71 -4.66 11.00
CA LEU A 19 19.94 -3.21 10.82
C LEU A 19 19.92 -2.77 9.35
N SER A 20 20.10 -3.70 8.40
CA SER A 20 20.08 -3.39 6.96
C SER A 20 18.67 -3.20 6.38
N VAL A 21 17.61 -3.53 7.14
CA VAL A 21 16.22 -3.39 6.68
C VAL A 21 15.78 -1.93 6.53
N PHE A 22 16.44 -0.98 7.21
CA PHE A 22 16.08 0.44 7.16
C PHE A 22 17.19 1.39 6.64
N GLY A 23 18.27 0.84 6.08
CA GLY A 23 19.12 1.51 5.07
C GLY A 23 20.51 2.02 5.50
N THR A 24 21.56 1.58 4.79
CA THR A 24 22.47 2.40 3.94
C THR A 24 23.33 1.48 3.06
N ALA A 25 23.59 1.93 1.84
CA ALA A 25 24.16 1.23 0.68
C ALA A 25 25.40 0.34 0.91
N ASN A 26 25.34 -0.89 0.37
CA ASN A 26 26.39 -1.41 -0.50
C ASN A 26 25.77 -2.32 -1.59
N THR A 27 26.17 -2.05 -2.82
CA THR A 27 25.62 -2.57 -4.06
C THR A 27 25.90 -4.07 -4.24
N ALA A 28 24.89 -4.90 -3.98
CA ALA A 28 24.66 -6.24 -4.59
C ALA A 28 23.49 -7.03 -3.96
N GLN A 29 22.93 -6.61 -2.81
CA GLN A 29 21.92 -7.39 -2.06
C GLN A 29 20.68 -6.57 -1.63
N ALA A 30 20.36 -5.52 -2.39
CA ALA A 30 19.30 -4.54 -2.07
C ALA A 30 17.84 -5.02 -2.31
N ASN A 31 17.51 -6.30 -2.07
CA ASN A 31 16.19 -6.84 -2.45
C ASN A 31 15.26 -7.27 -1.30
N VAL A 32 15.68 -7.23 -0.03
CA VAL A 32 14.79 -7.69 1.08
C VAL A 32 13.86 -6.60 1.62
N ALA A 33 14.11 -5.33 1.26
CA ALA A 33 13.28 -4.19 1.66
C ALA A 33 12.09 -3.90 0.70
N GLN A 34 11.82 -4.75 -0.30
CA GLN A 34 10.94 -4.39 -1.43
C GLN A 34 9.80 -5.36 -1.77
N GLU A 35 9.47 -6.34 -0.93
CA GLU A 35 8.22 -7.10 -1.08
C GLU A 35 7.09 -6.48 -0.25
N VAL A 36 6.67 -5.28 -0.67
CA VAL A 36 5.42 -4.68 -0.19
C VAL A 36 4.28 -5.43 -0.91
N PRO A 37 3.36 -6.10 -0.20
CA PRO A 37 2.27 -6.83 -0.83
C PRO A 37 1.39 -5.84 -1.60
N VAL A 38 1.23 -6.07 -2.91
CA VAL A 38 0.68 -5.08 -3.84
C VAL A 38 -0.84 -5.20 -3.93
N THR A 39 -1.39 -6.40 -3.69
CA THR A 39 -2.83 -6.66 -3.61
C THR A 39 -3.26 -6.98 -2.19
N PHE A 40 -4.54 -6.77 -1.89
CA PHE A 40 -5.07 -7.08 -0.56
C PHE A 40 -5.05 -8.58 -0.24
N GLN A 41 -5.27 -9.46 -1.21
CA GLN A 41 -5.06 -10.90 -1.03
C GLN A 41 -3.63 -11.25 -0.57
N GLN A 42 -2.61 -10.62 -1.14
CA GLN A 42 -1.23 -10.83 -0.69
C GLN A 42 -0.97 -10.28 0.73
N LYS A 43 -1.69 -9.22 1.11
CA LYS A 43 -1.65 -8.67 2.48
C LYS A 43 -2.28 -9.65 3.47
N GLU A 44 -3.43 -10.22 3.13
CA GLU A 44 -4.09 -11.25 3.93
C GLU A 44 -3.19 -12.46 4.12
N LEU A 45 -2.60 -13.00 3.04
CA LEU A 45 -1.65 -14.12 3.13
C LEU A 45 -0.44 -13.79 4.00
N ARG A 46 0.09 -12.56 3.92
CA ARG A 46 1.20 -12.13 4.77
C ARG A 46 0.80 -12.08 6.25
N ILE A 47 -0.42 -11.64 6.56
CA ILE A 47 -0.96 -11.62 7.92
C ILE A 47 -1.20 -13.05 8.41
N GLU A 48 -1.78 -13.90 7.57
CA GLU A 48 -2.03 -15.32 7.85
C GLU A 48 -0.72 -16.07 8.15
N HIS A 49 0.35 -15.75 7.41
CA HIS A 49 1.67 -16.36 7.58
C HIS A 49 2.54 -15.68 8.66
N LEU A 50 2.07 -14.62 9.32
CA LEU A 50 2.78 -14.00 10.45
C LEU A 50 3.27 -14.98 11.54
N PRO A 51 2.49 -16.00 11.96
CA PRO A 51 2.94 -16.97 12.96
C PRO A 51 4.15 -17.78 12.49
N PHE A 52 4.26 -18.06 11.18
CA PHE A 52 5.41 -18.73 10.61
C PHE A 52 6.67 -17.88 10.74
N TYR A 53 6.60 -16.59 10.38
CA TYR A 53 7.72 -15.66 10.48
C TYR A 53 8.17 -15.43 11.93
N LEU A 54 7.21 -15.34 12.87
CA LEU A 54 7.52 -15.23 14.30
C LEU A 54 8.28 -16.46 14.81
N ARG A 55 7.93 -17.67 14.34
CA ARG A 55 8.62 -18.92 14.73
C ARG A 55 9.94 -19.15 14.01
N GLN A 56 10.23 -18.43 12.93
CA GLN A 56 11.44 -18.67 12.14
C GLN A 56 12.75 -18.49 12.95
N LEU A 57 12.78 -17.53 13.87
CA LEU A 57 13.94 -17.28 14.73
C LEU A 57 14.06 -18.30 15.89
N GLN A 58 12.94 -18.86 16.34
CA GLN A 58 12.92 -19.89 17.36
C GLN A 58 11.73 -20.84 17.10
N PRO A 59 11.94 -21.95 16.38
CA PRO A 59 10.85 -22.82 15.92
C PRO A 59 9.95 -23.36 17.05
N ASN A 60 10.55 -23.64 18.21
CA ASN A 60 9.87 -24.19 19.39
C ASN A 60 9.41 -23.11 20.39
N ARG A 61 9.38 -21.82 20.01
CA ARG A 61 8.87 -20.76 20.90
C ARG A 61 7.38 -20.96 21.16
N PHE A 62 6.96 -20.64 22.37
CA PHE A 62 5.54 -20.55 22.70
C PHE A 62 4.95 -19.28 22.05
N LEU A 63 3.87 -19.46 21.31
CA LEU A 63 3.05 -18.37 20.76
C LEU A 63 1.60 -18.69 21.08
N PRO A 64 0.94 -17.94 21.97
CA PRO A 64 -0.47 -18.16 22.26
C PRO A 64 -1.33 -17.93 21.01
N ASP A 65 -2.11 -18.93 20.61
CA ASP A 65 -2.96 -18.84 19.41
C ASP A 65 -3.96 -17.68 19.50
N ALA A 66 -4.47 -17.39 20.70
CA ALA A 66 -5.38 -16.27 20.92
C ALA A 66 -4.72 -14.91 20.66
N THR A 67 -3.51 -14.69 21.18
CA THR A 67 -2.73 -13.46 20.96
C THR A 67 -2.40 -13.26 19.49
N VAL A 68 -1.99 -14.34 18.81
CA VAL A 68 -1.63 -14.26 17.40
C VAL A 68 -2.86 -14.00 16.53
N ARG A 69 -4.00 -14.65 16.81
CA ARG A 69 -5.26 -14.38 16.07
C ARG A 69 -5.73 -12.94 16.27
N GLN A 70 -5.70 -12.43 17.50
CA GLN A 70 -6.08 -11.04 17.77
C GLN A 70 -5.20 -10.06 16.99
N LEU A 71 -3.88 -10.27 17.01
CA LEU A 71 -2.94 -9.48 16.20
C LEU A 71 -3.27 -9.56 14.70
N GLN A 72 -3.61 -10.74 14.19
CA GLN A 72 -4.01 -10.90 12.79
C GLN A 72 -5.29 -10.12 12.47
N ASP A 73 -6.31 -10.18 13.32
CA ASP A 73 -7.56 -9.43 13.15
C ASP A 73 -7.32 -7.91 13.18
N ASP A 74 -6.50 -7.43 14.12
CA ASP A 74 -6.14 -6.01 14.21
C ASP A 74 -5.29 -5.54 13.02
N LEU A 75 -4.39 -6.39 12.49
CA LEU A 75 -3.66 -6.13 11.24
C LEU A 75 -4.58 -6.07 10.01
N LEU A 76 -5.60 -6.92 9.93
CA LEU A 76 -6.61 -6.86 8.88
C LEU A 76 -7.43 -5.57 8.96
N SER A 77 -7.69 -5.07 10.17
CA SER A 77 -8.43 -3.83 10.39
C SER A 77 -7.74 -2.59 9.81
N ILE A 78 -6.40 -2.59 9.75
CA ILE A 78 -5.61 -1.47 9.21
C ILE A 78 -5.21 -1.66 7.74
N ALA A 79 -5.42 -2.85 7.18
CA ALA A 79 -4.95 -3.19 5.85
C ALA A 79 -5.51 -2.23 4.78
N GLY A 80 -4.62 -1.65 3.99
CA GLY A 80 -4.97 -0.69 2.93
C GLY A 80 -5.34 0.73 3.38
N ARG A 81 -5.36 1.03 4.68
CA ARG A 81 -5.88 2.29 5.24
C ARG A 81 -4.82 3.28 5.74
N LEU A 82 -3.56 2.87 5.80
CA LEU A 82 -2.44 3.63 6.35
C LEU A 82 -1.63 4.38 5.28
N HIS A 83 -1.04 5.51 5.68
CA HIS A 83 -0.06 6.24 4.89
C HIS A 83 1.38 5.98 5.36
N ARG A 84 2.35 6.58 4.66
CA ARG A 84 3.76 6.46 5.04
C ARG A 84 3.97 7.04 6.45
N PRO A 85 4.75 6.37 7.31
CA PRO A 85 5.11 6.87 8.62
C PRO A 85 6.01 8.09 8.51
N ASN A 86 6.04 8.91 9.55
CA ASN A 86 6.98 10.03 9.65
C ASN A 86 8.42 9.49 9.80
N PRO A 87 9.37 9.87 8.93
CA PRO A 87 10.76 9.40 8.99
C PRO A 87 11.40 9.57 10.37
N ALA A 88 11.17 10.69 11.05
CA ALA A 88 11.74 10.95 12.37
C ALA A 88 11.25 9.96 13.45
N THR A 89 10.02 9.45 13.32
CA THR A 89 9.49 8.45 14.26
C THR A 89 10.12 7.08 14.04
N LEU A 90 10.42 6.73 12.79
CA LEU A 90 11.14 5.49 12.46
C LEU A 90 12.58 5.53 12.94
N GLU A 91 13.26 6.66 12.74
CA GLU A 91 14.63 6.87 13.25
C GLU A 91 14.67 6.73 14.78
N ALA A 92 13.72 7.34 15.49
CA ALA A 92 13.62 7.22 16.94
C ALA A 92 13.35 5.78 17.41
N PHE A 93 12.51 5.03 16.69
CA PHE A 93 12.28 3.62 16.96
C PHE A 93 13.54 2.77 16.74
N ASN A 94 14.26 3.00 15.63
CA ASN A 94 15.52 2.31 15.36
C ASN A 94 16.59 2.61 16.41
N SER A 95 16.70 3.87 16.88
CA SER A 95 17.58 4.24 17.99
C SER A 95 17.20 3.48 19.26
N THR A 96 15.91 3.40 19.57
CA THR A 96 15.40 2.66 20.74
C THR A 96 15.77 1.18 20.67
N LEU A 97 15.69 0.56 19.48
CA LEU A 97 16.16 -0.81 19.30
C LEU A 97 17.67 -0.94 19.56
N GLN A 98 18.48 -0.04 19.01
CA GLN A 98 19.94 -0.06 19.19
C GLN A 98 20.34 0.05 20.68
N ASP A 99 19.61 0.83 21.47
CA ASP A 99 19.86 0.99 22.90
C ASP A 99 19.46 -0.25 23.73
N ILE A 100 18.42 -0.98 23.31
CA ILE A 100 17.87 -2.12 24.06
C ILE A 100 18.55 -3.45 23.71
N ILE A 101 18.94 -3.65 22.43
CA ILE A 101 19.57 -4.89 21.95
C ILE A 101 20.77 -5.37 22.81
N PRO A 102 21.70 -4.52 23.28
CA PRO A 102 22.84 -4.99 24.07
C PRO A 102 22.47 -5.43 25.51
N ASN A 103 21.25 -5.18 25.97
CA ASN A 103 20.85 -5.49 27.35
C ASN A 103 20.65 -7.00 27.53
N ALA A 104 21.13 -7.53 28.66
CA ALA A 104 21.01 -8.95 29.00
C ALA A 104 19.56 -9.40 29.29
N SER A 105 18.69 -8.47 29.65
CA SER A 105 17.26 -8.74 29.92
C SER A 105 16.41 -7.53 29.55
N LEU A 106 15.15 -7.76 29.19
CA LEU A 106 14.23 -6.69 28.82
C LEU A 106 13.63 -6.12 30.10
N SER A 107 14.14 -4.97 30.55
CA SER A 107 13.61 -4.31 31.74
C SER A 107 12.20 -3.77 31.47
N VAL A 108 11.39 -3.61 32.54
CA VAL A 108 10.04 -2.99 32.41
C VAL A 108 10.11 -1.58 31.80
N PRO A 109 11.07 -0.71 32.17
CA PRO A 109 11.29 0.56 31.49
C PRO A 109 11.60 0.42 30.00
N ASP A 110 12.50 -0.49 29.62
CA ASP A 110 12.88 -0.71 28.21
C ASP A 110 11.68 -1.19 27.38
N ALA A 111 10.90 -2.13 27.92
CA ALA A 111 9.68 -2.60 27.29
C ALA A 111 8.67 -1.47 27.05
N LYS A 112 8.50 -0.56 28.02
CA LYS A 112 7.65 0.62 27.87
C LYS A 112 8.20 1.58 26.81
N THR A 113 9.50 1.84 26.81
CA THR A 113 10.14 2.72 25.82
C THR A 113 9.97 2.17 24.41
N LEU A 114 10.16 0.87 24.22
CA LEU A 114 9.96 0.19 22.94
C LEU A 114 8.49 0.26 22.48
N SER A 115 7.55 -0.04 23.39
CA SER A 115 6.11 0.04 23.14
C SER A 115 5.67 1.46 22.74
N HIS A 116 6.16 2.50 23.44
CA HIS A 116 5.89 3.90 23.07
C HIS A 116 6.54 4.30 21.74
N ALA A 117 7.74 3.82 21.44
CA ALA A 117 8.38 4.08 20.15
C ALA A 117 7.57 3.46 19.01
N PHE A 118 7.11 2.22 19.17
CA PHE A 118 6.20 1.55 18.24
C PHE A 118 4.89 2.32 18.06
N GLN A 119 4.24 2.71 19.17
CA GLN A 119 3.01 3.50 19.17
C GLN A 119 3.16 4.80 18.36
N ARG A 120 4.29 5.51 18.51
CA ARG A 120 4.57 6.75 17.76
C ARG A 120 4.69 6.49 16.26
N VAL A 121 5.36 5.41 15.86
CA VAL A 121 5.47 5.05 14.44
C VAL A 121 4.09 4.73 13.87
N VAL A 122 3.33 3.83 14.50
CA VAL A 122 2.00 3.44 14.02
C VAL A 122 1.05 4.64 14.01
N GLY A 123 1.05 5.48 15.04
CA GLY A 123 0.24 6.71 15.08
C GLY A 123 0.60 7.70 13.97
N SER A 124 1.86 7.73 13.52
CA SER A 124 2.29 8.59 12.40
C SER A 124 1.83 8.10 11.03
N THR A 125 1.20 6.93 10.93
CA THR A 125 0.69 6.36 9.68
C THR A 125 -0.79 6.69 9.40
N GLY A 126 -1.44 7.43 10.28
CA GLY A 126 -2.86 7.76 10.16
C GLY A 126 -3.80 6.69 10.72
N ALA A 127 -3.27 5.67 11.40
CA ALA A 127 -4.06 4.74 12.19
C ALA A 127 -4.87 5.49 13.26
N THR A 128 -6.12 5.07 13.47
CA THR A 128 -6.97 5.65 14.52
C THR A 128 -6.39 5.39 15.91
N ALA A 129 -6.75 6.23 16.90
CA ALA A 129 -6.29 6.03 18.28
C ALA A 129 -6.63 4.62 18.81
N GLN A 130 -7.78 4.05 18.42
CA GLN A 130 -8.17 2.70 18.79
C GLN A 130 -7.28 1.63 18.13
N GLN A 131 -7.02 1.74 16.83
CA GLN A 131 -6.13 0.79 16.12
C GLN A 131 -4.71 0.81 16.68
N VAL A 132 -4.20 2.01 17.00
CA VAL A 132 -2.90 2.17 17.65
C VAL A 132 -2.90 1.49 19.02
N ALA A 133 -3.95 1.67 19.82
CA ALA A 133 -4.06 1.06 21.15
C ALA A 133 -4.13 -0.47 21.08
N ASN A 134 -4.94 -1.03 20.17
CA ASN A 134 -5.07 -2.46 19.96
C ASN A 134 -3.72 -3.09 19.55
N LEU A 135 -3.08 -2.58 18.49
CA LEU A 135 -1.79 -3.10 18.01
C LEU A 135 -0.68 -2.97 19.06
N THR A 136 -0.72 -1.91 19.87
CA THR A 136 0.24 -1.75 20.98
C THR A 136 -0.01 -2.79 22.07
N GLN A 137 -1.27 -3.09 22.37
CA GLN A 137 -1.65 -4.13 23.32
C GLN A 137 -1.22 -5.52 22.83
N ASP A 138 -1.46 -5.85 21.55
CA ASP A 138 -1.04 -7.11 20.95
C ASP A 138 0.47 -7.31 21.06
N MET A 139 1.24 -6.26 20.80
CA MET A 139 2.70 -6.29 20.94
C MET A 139 3.16 -6.46 22.39
N ASN A 140 2.45 -5.85 23.35
CA ASN A 140 2.74 -6.06 24.77
C ASN A 140 2.45 -7.51 25.19
N ASP A 141 1.38 -8.12 24.67
CA ASP A 141 1.03 -9.51 24.96
C ASP A 141 2.01 -10.50 24.30
N LEU A 142 2.46 -10.19 23.08
CA LEU A 142 3.52 -10.96 22.40
C LEU A 142 4.86 -10.87 23.15
N ALA A 143 5.23 -9.67 23.61
CA ALA A 143 6.44 -9.47 24.43
C ALA A 143 6.38 -10.24 25.76
N ARG A 144 5.19 -10.30 26.40
CA ARG A 144 4.97 -11.13 27.61
C ARG A 144 5.16 -12.61 27.31
N ALA A 145 4.64 -13.12 26.20
CA ALA A 145 4.87 -14.50 25.79
C ALA A 145 6.36 -14.78 25.52
N SER A 146 7.05 -13.85 24.83
CA SER A 146 8.48 -13.94 24.55
C SER A 146 9.36 -13.84 25.81
N SER A 147 8.88 -13.20 26.89
CA SER A 147 9.59 -13.11 28.17
C SER A 147 9.84 -14.46 28.85
N GLN A 148 9.05 -15.48 28.50
CA GLN A 148 9.17 -16.84 29.02
C GLN A 148 10.18 -17.69 28.23
N SER A 149 10.78 -17.13 27.17
CA SER A 149 11.74 -17.82 26.30
C SER A 149 13.20 -17.58 26.72
N PRO A 150 14.16 -18.42 26.28
CA PRO A 150 15.57 -18.31 26.67
C PRO A 150 16.26 -16.99 26.26
N GLN A 151 15.78 -16.33 25.21
CA GLN A 151 16.34 -15.08 24.68
C GLN A 151 15.26 -13.98 24.55
N PRO A 152 14.76 -13.43 25.67
CA PRO A 152 13.57 -12.60 25.67
C PRO A 152 13.77 -11.24 24.98
N VAL A 153 14.93 -10.62 25.14
CA VAL A 153 15.27 -9.33 24.50
C VAL A 153 15.32 -9.49 22.99
N PHE A 154 16.09 -10.49 22.51
CA PHE A 154 16.25 -10.79 21.10
C PHE A 154 14.92 -11.08 20.42
N LEU A 155 14.09 -11.94 21.00
CA LEU A 155 12.77 -12.26 20.42
C LEU A 155 11.88 -11.02 20.38
N THR A 156 11.81 -10.26 21.47
CA THR A 156 10.91 -9.11 21.56
C THR A 156 11.29 -8.02 20.55
N THR A 157 12.56 -7.63 20.47
CA THR A 157 13.00 -6.59 19.52
C THR A 157 12.77 -7.01 18.06
N ASN A 158 12.97 -8.29 17.76
CA ASN A 158 12.66 -8.85 16.43
C ASN A 158 11.15 -8.90 16.15
N ASP A 159 10.34 -9.30 17.11
CA ASP A 159 8.87 -9.32 17.00
C ASP A 159 8.34 -7.91 16.68
N TYR A 160 8.78 -6.90 17.44
CA TYR A 160 8.41 -5.50 17.20
C TYR A 160 8.82 -5.05 15.79
N SER A 161 10.00 -5.43 15.33
CA SER A 161 10.49 -5.09 13.98
C SER A 161 9.66 -5.77 12.90
N LEU A 162 9.40 -7.07 13.03
CA LEU A 162 8.64 -7.87 12.06
C LEU A 162 7.17 -7.41 11.98
N VAL A 163 6.53 -7.20 13.12
CA VAL A 163 5.14 -6.72 13.15
C VAL A 163 5.06 -5.31 12.61
N LEU A 164 6.00 -4.41 12.95
CA LEU A 164 6.03 -3.08 12.36
C LEU A 164 6.19 -3.13 10.84
N GLN A 165 7.10 -3.95 10.32
CA GLN A 165 7.24 -4.14 8.88
C GLN A 165 5.96 -4.67 8.24
N THR A 166 5.25 -5.56 8.94
CA THR A 166 3.97 -6.09 8.49
C THR A 166 2.92 -4.99 8.43
N ILE A 167 2.77 -4.18 9.48
CA ILE A 167 1.90 -3.00 9.53
C ILE A 167 2.19 -2.04 8.36
N LEU A 168 3.47 -1.71 8.14
CA LEU A 168 3.87 -0.78 7.09
C LEU A 168 3.69 -1.37 5.67
N GLY A 169 3.78 -2.70 5.54
CA GLY A 169 3.54 -3.41 4.29
C GLY A 169 2.06 -3.51 3.96
N VAL A 170 1.25 -4.03 4.88
CA VAL A 170 -0.18 -4.29 4.67
C VAL A 170 -1.04 -3.05 4.83
N GLY A 171 -0.62 -2.10 5.67
CA GLY A 171 -1.36 -0.89 5.93
C GLY A 171 -1.49 0.02 4.70
N ARG A 172 -0.51 0.02 3.79
CA ARG A 172 -0.55 0.92 2.63
C ARG A 172 -1.68 0.54 1.67
N PRO A 173 -2.39 1.48 1.02
CA PRO A 173 -3.40 1.16 0.01
C PRO A 173 -2.77 0.44 -1.19
N ILE A 174 -3.60 -0.20 -2.01
CA ILE A 174 -3.17 -0.77 -3.28
C ILE A 174 -2.54 0.33 -4.18
N GLN A 175 -1.67 -0.08 -5.09
CA GLN A 175 -0.85 0.86 -5.85
C GLN A 175 -1.68 1.88 -6.63
N ARG A 176 -1.23 3.13 -6.64
CA ARG A 176 -1.78 4.17 -7.51
C ARG A 176 -1.50 3.79 -8.98
N PRO A 177 -2.51 3.71 -9.86
CA PRO A 177 -2.29 3.50 -11.28
C PRO A 177 -1.57 4.70 -11.92
N PRO A 178 -0.80 4.50 -13.00
CA PRO A 178 -0.40 5.57 -13.90
C PRO A 178 -1.61 6.35 -14.43
N ALA A 179 -1.39 7.59 -14.89
CA ALA A 179 -2.44 8.34 -15.57
C ALA A 179 -2.96 7.55 -16.77
N PRO A 180 -4.29 7.50 -16.98
CA PRO A 180 -4.85 6.83 -18.15
C PRO A 180 -4.49 7.65 -19.39
N GLU A 181 -4.44 7.02 -20.56
CA GLU A 181 -4.18 7.72 -21.82
C GLU A 181 -5.31 7.47 -22.81
N LEU A 182 -5.70 8.50 -23.58
CA LEU A 182 -6.67 8.35 -24.65
C LEU A 182 -6.20 7.27 -25.65
N ALA A 183 -7.06 6.35 -26.03
CA ALA A 183 -6.74 5.36 -27.07
C ALA A 183 -6.40 6.09 -28.38
N LEU A 184 -5.33 5.69 -29.05
CA LEU A 184 -4.83 6.37 -30.27
C LEU A 184 -5.85 6.38 -31.42
N GLN A 185 -6.74 5.38 -31.45
CA GLN A 185 -7.83 5.30 -32.42
C GLN A 185 -8.99 6.27 -32.14
N ASP A 186 -9.07 6.81 -30.91
CA ASP A 186 -10.19 7.62 -30.42
C ASP A 186 -9.85 9.11 -30.33
N GLY A 187 -8.64 9.51 -30.72
CA GLY A 187 -8.24 10.91 -30.81
C GLY A 187 -6.73 11.10 -30.80
N THR A 188 -6.31 12.33 -30.52
CA THR A 188 -4.90 12.71 -30.55
C THR A 188 -4.38 12.97 -29.16
N ARG A 189 -3.20 12.40 -28.85
CA ARG A 189 -2.44 12.73 -27.64
C ARG A 189 -1.56 13.93 -27.96
N VAL A 190 -1.82 15.06 -27.31
CA VAL A 190 -1.10 16.32 -27.59
C VAL A 190 0.22 16.35 -26.82
N SER A 191 0.21 15.82 -25.60
CA SER A 191 1.39 15.64 -24.76
C SER A 191 1.09 14.56 -23.71
N ASN A 192 2.08 14.21 -22.89
CA ASN A 192 1.84 13.36 -21.72
C ASN A 192 0.73 13.97 -20.85
N GLY A 193 -0.29 13.16 -20.52
CA GLY A 193 -1.41 13.62 -19.71
C GLY A 193 -2.43 14.51 -20.43
N ILE A 194 -2.32 14.75 -21.74
CA ILE A 194 -3.25 15.63 -22.47
C ILE A 194 -3.70 15.01 -23.79
N GLY A 195 -5.02 14.90 -23.97
CA GLY A 195 -5.65 14.36 -25.18
C GLY A 195 -6.75 15.25 -25.74
N LYS A 196 -7.04 15.08 -27.03
CA LYS A 196 -8.16 15.71 -27.73
C LYS A 196 -8.95 14.66 -28.49
N THR A 197 -10.27 14.76 -28.45
CA THR A 197 -11.17 13.86 -29.20
C THR A 197 -12.41 14.60 -29.70
N THR A 198 -13.02 14.07 -30.75
CA THR A 198 -14.37 14.43 -31.20
C THR A 198 -15.39 13.33 -30.88
N LEU A 199 -14.96 12.23 -30.24
CA LEU A 199 -15.84 11.19 -29.76
C LEU A 199 -16.49 11.59 -28.43
N ARG A 200 -17.75 11.20 -28.26
CA ARG A 200 -18.51 11.42 -27.03
C ARG A 200 -18.24 10.32 -25.99
N GLN A 201 -17.83 9.14 -26.43
CA GLN A 201 -17.52 7.98 -25.58
C GLN A 201 -16.14 7.41 -25.97
N PRO A 202 -15.05 8.16 -25.73
CA PRO A 202 -13.71 7.67 -26.04
C PRO A 202 -13.31 6.52 -25.10
N GLN A 203 -12.32 5.75 -25.54
CA GLN A 203 -11.65 4.75 -24.74
C GLN A 203 -10.35 5.31 -24.15
N PHE A 204 -10.11 4.94 -22.91
CA PHE A 204 -8.85 5.15 -22.20
C PHE A 204 -8.13 3.83 -22.06
N VAL A 205 -6.82 3.85 -22.26
CA VAL A 205 -5.92 2.71 -22.13
C VAL A 205 -4.83 3.03 -21.14
N GLY A 206 -4.24 2.00 -20.57
CA GLY A 206 -3.07 2.14 -19.73
C GLY A 206 -2.61 0.78 -19.23
N THR A 207 -1.64 0.81 -18.33
CA THR A 207 -1.13 -0.38 -17.66
C THR A 207 -1.29 -0.25 -16.15
N TYR A 208 -1.53 -1.36 -15.50
CA TYR A 208 -1.58 -1.49 -14.07
C TYR A 208 -0.90 -2.81 -13.70
N GLY A 209 0.18 -2.74 -12.93
CA GLY A 209 0.97 -3.93 -12.61
C GLY A 209 1.83 -4.45 -13.78
N ALA A 210 2.29 -3.59 -14.69
CA ALA A 210 3.35 -3.95 -15.64
C ALA A 210 4.67 -3.31 -15.19
N GLY A 211 5.68 -4.09 -14.78
CA GLY A 211 7.03 -3.61 -14.45
C GLY A 211 7.53 -3.57 -12.98
N SER A 212 6.97 -4.30 -12.01
CA SER A 212 7.63 -4.60 -10.73
C SER A 212 7.85 -6.10 -10.67
N THR A 213 9.12 -6.45 -10.71
CA THR A 213 9.65 -7.65 -10.09
C THR A 213 9.42 -7.53 -8.59
N VAL A 214 8.22 -7.83 -8.12
CA VAL A 214 8.02 -8.18 -6.71
C VAL A 214 8.29 -9.69 -6.66
N GLY A 215 9.27 -10.13 -5.88
CA GLY A 215 9.48 -11.56 -5.70
C GLY A 215 8.23 -12.19 -5.06
N ASP A 216 7.99 -13.46 -5.35
CA ASP A 216 7.03 -14.20 -4.54
C ASP A 216 7.65 -14.52 -3.17
N PHE A 217 6.80 -14.76 -2.17
CA PHE A 217 7.23 -15.13 -0.81
C PHE A 217 8.03 -16.45 -0.76
N ALA A 218 8.21 -17.15 -1.89
CA ALA A 218 8.98 -18.39 -2.03
C ALA A 218 10.41 -18.15 -2.54
N GLY A 219 10.85 -16.90 -2.70
CA GLY A 219 12.19 -16.57 -3.19
C GLY A 219 12.36 -16.78 -4.70
N ASN A 220 11.27 -16.91 -5.44
CA ASN A 220 11.30 -17.08 -6.87
C ASN A 220 11.37 -15.71 -7.56
N THR A 221 12.44 -15.49 -8.31
CA THR A 221 12.57 -14.30 -9.17
C THR A 221 11.71 -14.52 -10.42
N GLY A 222 10.41 -14.28 -10.29
CA GLY A 222 9.44 -14.54 -11.36
C GLY A 222 7.97 -14.31 -11.01
N GLY A 223 7.64 -13.90 -9.78
CA GLY A 223 6.29 -13.59 -9.34
C GLY A 223 5.77 -12.27 -9.90
N GLY A 224 5.51 -12.20 -11.21
CA GLY A 224 4.82 -11.06 -11.81
C GLY A 224 3.57 -10.69 -11.02
N PHE A 225 3.27 -9.39 -10.93
CA PHE A 225 2.09 -8.89 -10.24
C PHE A 225 0.84 -9.72 -10.55
N ASN A 226 0.12 -10.14 -9.52
CA ASN A 226 -1.18 -10.75 -9.72
C ASN A 226 -2.25 -9.64 -9.78
N SER A 227 -2.43 -9.01 -10.95
CA SER A 227 -3.54 -8.07 -11.20
C SER A 227 -4.89 -8.77 -11.39
N ASN A 228 -4.98 -10.09 -11.13
CA ASN A 228 -6.22 -10.83 -11.22
C ASN A 228 -7.30 -10.24 -10.31
N GLY A 229 -8.48 -10.03 -10.89
CA GLY A 229 -9.61 -9.42 -10.20
C GLY A 229 -9.49 -7.91 -9.96
N VAL A 230 -8.39 -7.25 -10.36
CA VAL A 230 -8.29 -5.79 -10.27
C VAL A 230 -9.06 -5.13 -11.41
N ARG A 231 -9.84 -4.11 -11.08
CA ARG A 231 -10.51 -3.23 -12.03
C ARG A 231 -9.89 -1.84 -11.98
N VAL A 232 -9.77 -1.19 -13.13
CA VAL A 232 -9.42 0.23 -13.22
C VAL A 232 -10.67 1.02 -13.57
N GLN A 233 -10.94 2.06 -12.79
CA GLN A 233 -12.00 3.03 -12.98
C GLN A 233 -11.43 4.34 -13.50
N ILE A 234 -12.13 4.98 -14.44
CA ILE A 234 -11.86 6.36 -14.85
C ILE A 234 -12.82 7.26 -14.08
N ILE A 235 -12.26 8.18 -13.29
CA ILE A 235 -13.00 9.07 -12.38
C ILE A 235 -12.68 10.55 -12.62
N ASP A 236 -13.54 11.47 -12.19
CA ASP A 236 -13.25 12.91 -12.14
C ASP A 236 -12.66 13.35 -10.78
N ASP A 237 -12.42 14.66 -10.61
CA ASP A 237 -11.90 15.23 -9.36
C ASP A 237 -12.86 15.01 -8.16
N GLN A 238 -14.15 14.72 -8.39
CA GLN A 238 -15.15 14.44 -7.35
C GLN A 238 -15.31 12.93 -7.08
N GLY A 239 -14.60 12.08 -7.82
CA GLY A 239 -14.69 10.62 -7.70
C GLY A 239 -15.83 9.97 -8.49
N THR A 240 -16.52 10.71 -9.36
CA THR A 240 -17.60 10.15 -10.20
C THR A 240 -17.01 9.18 -11.22
N VAL A 241 -17.54 7.96 -11.31
CA VAL A 241 -17.05 6.93 -12.24
C VAL A 241 -17.67 7.12 -13.64
N TYR A 242 -16.83 7.29 -14.66
CA TYR A 242 -17.24 7.43 -16.06
C TYR A 242 -17.12 6.12 -16.85
N GLY A 243 -16.36 5.17 -16.34
CA GLY A 243 -16.16 3.86 -16.93
C GLY A 243 -15.24 3.00 -16.09
N GLN A 244 -15.27 1.69 -16.33
CA GLN A 244 -14.35 0.75 -15.68
C GLN A 244 -14.06 -0.46 -16.56
N SER A 245 -12.94 -1.12 -16.32
CA SER A 245 -12.58 -2.39 -16.95
C SER A 245 -11.70 -3.24 -16.03
N VAL A 246 -11.75 -4.56 -16.19
CA VAL A 246 -10.80 -5.47 -15.55
C VAL A 246 -9.42 -5.31 -16.20
N VAL A 247 -8.36 -5.40 -15.39
CA VAL A 247 -6.97 -5.43 -15.87
C VAL A 247 -6.66 -6.82 -16.39
N ASP A 248 -6.00 -6.91 -17.53
CA ASP A 248 -5.50 -8.18 -18.06
C ASP A 248 -4.39 -8.73 -17.13
N PRO A 249 -4.55 -9.92 -16.54
CA PRO A 249 -3.64 -10.43 -15.53
C PRO A 249 -2.26 -10.83 -16.08
N THR A 250 -2.14 -11.05 -17.38
CA THR A 250 -0.88 -11.49 -18.02
C THR A 250 -0.05 -10.31 -18.49
N THR A 251 -0.71 -9.27 -19.01
CA THR A 251 -0.04 -8.11 -19.62
C THR A 251 -0.10 -6.86 -18.75
N GLY A 252 -0.98 -6.81 -17.76
CA GLY A 252 -1.26 -5.62 -16.96
C GLY A 252 -2.00 -4.53 -17.74
N ASN A 253 -2.40 -4.77 -18.98
CA ASN A 253 -3.09 -3.78 -19.79
C ASN A 253 -4.55 -3.65 -19.39
N TYR A 254 -5.10 -2.44 -19.50
CA TYR A 254 -6.54 -2.22 -19.36
C TYR A 254 -7.05 -1.29 -20.47
N ARG A 255 -8.35 -1.39 -20.76
CA ARG A 255 -9.05 -0.54 -21.71
C ARG A 255 -10.44 -0.21 -21.18
N VAL A 256 -10.64 1.04 -20.78
CA VAL A 256 -11.91 1.55 -20.25
C VAL A 256 -12.64 2.32 -21.34
N THR A 257 -13.89 1.98 -21.61
CA THR A 257 -14.77 2.82 -22.45
C THR A 257 -15.56 3.76 -21.56
N ILE A 258 -15.59 5.07 -21.89
CA ILE A 258 -16.44 6.03 -21.20
C ILE A 258 -17.91 5.73 -21.52
N GLY A 259 -18.69 5.37 -20.50
CA GLY A 259 -20.10 4.97 -20.66
C GLY A 259 -21.02 6.17 -20.85
N THR A 260 -20.78 7.28 -20.16
CA THR A 260 -21.60 8.49 -20.24
C THR A 260 -21.12 9.39 -21.38
N PRO A 261 -21.96 9.72 -22.39
CA PRO A 261 -21.59 10.63 -23.47
C PRO A 261 -21.12 11.99 -22.93
N LEU A 262 -19.89 12.36 -23.26
CA LEU A 262 -19.27 13.62 -22.88
C LEU A 262 -19.72 14.75 -23.82
N ALA A 263 -20.23 15.85 -23.28
CA ALA A 263 -20.44 17.09 -24.02
C ALA A 263 -19.12 17.74 -24.44
N ASN A 264 -19.16 18.70 -25.37
CA ASN A 264 -17.98 19.50 -25.69
C ASN A 264 -17.47 20.25 -24.47
N GLY A 265 -16.17 20.15 -24.19
CA GLY A 265 -15.64 20.65 -22.91
C GLY A 265 -14.21 20.19 -22.65
N VAL A 266 -13.66 20.66 -21.53
CA VAL A 266 -12.42 20.13 -20.96
C VAL A 266 -12.81 19.27 -19.76
N TYR A 267 -12.30 18.04 -19.72
CA TYR A 267 -12.49 17.10 -18.64
C TYR A 267 -11.16 16.81 -17.97
N ARG A 268 -11.23 16.56 -16.67
CA ARG A 268 -10.11 16.18 -15.82
C ARG A 268 -10.39 14.78 -15.32
N PHE A 269 -9.66 13.81 -15.85
CA PHE A 269 -9.84 12.40 -15.51
C PHE A 269 -8.65 11.85 -14.74
N HIS A 270 -8.93 10.89 -13.87
CA HIS A 270 -7.97 10.11 -13.13
C HIS A 270 -8.28 8.63 -13.32
N ALA A 271 -7.26 7.79 -13.18
CA ALA A 271 -7.45 6.36 -13.00
C ALA A 271 -7.44 6.03 -11.50
N ARG A 272 -8.29 5.10 -11.10
CA ARG A 272 -8.31 4.50 -9.76
C ARG A 272 -8.39 2.99 -9.90
N ALA A 273 -7.53 2.26 -9.19
CA ALA A 273 -7.59 0.82 -9.15
C ALA A 273 -8.52 0.39 -8.01
N VAL A 274 -9.25 -0.71 -8.23
CA VAL A 274 -10.12 -1.35 -7.26
C VAL A 274 -9.85 -2.84 -7.31
N ASP A 275 -9.48 -3.45 -6.18
CA ASP A 275 -9.23 -4.88 -6.13
C ASP A 275 -10.53 -5.72 -6.13
N ALA A 276 -10.38 -7.05 -6.07
CA ALA A 276 -11.50 -7.98 -6.04
C ALA A 276 -12.39 -7.84 -4.79
N GLN A 277 -11.85 -7.35 -3.67
CA GLN A 277 -12.58 -7.11 -2.42
C GLN A 277 -13.19 -5.71 -2.34
N GLY A 278 -12.93 -4.83 -3.31
CA GLY A 278 -13.49 -3.48 -3.37
C GLY A 278 -12.61 -2.40 -2.73
N HIS A 279 -11.36 -2.70 -2.37
CA HIS A 279 -10.45 -1.67 -1.86
C HIS A 279 -9.92 -0.79 -2.98
N GLU A 280 -9.87 0.51 -2.73
CA GLU A 280 -9.50 1.51 -3.72
C GLU A 280 -8.06 2.00 -3.55
N SER A 281 -7.40 2.30 -4.67
CA SER A 281 -6.13 3.03 -4.66
C SER A 281 -6.32 4.54 -4.61
N PRO A 282 -5.29 5.31 -4.24
CA PRO A 282 -5.28 6.74 -4.50
C PRO A 282 -5.40 7.02 -6.01
N PRO A 283 -6.12 8.09 -6.43
CA PRO A 283 -6.22 8.46 -7.83
C PRO A 283 -4.86 8.73 -8.48
N SER A 284 -4.76 8.46 -9.79
CA SER A 284 -3.59 8.78 -10.60
C SER A 284 -3.35 10.29 -10.70
N GLN A 285 -2.25 10.68 -11.37
CA GLN A 285 -2.14 12.04 -11.89
C GLN A 285 -3.27 12.34 -12.89
N VAL A 286 -3.63 13.61 -13.01
CA VAL A 286 -4.70 14.09 -13.89
C VAL A 286 -4.34 13.87 -15.36
N TYR A 287 -5.33 13.41 -16.13
CA TYR A 287 -5.35 13.42 -17.59
C TYR A 287 -6.37 14.46 -18.07
N LEU A 288 -5.93 15.43 -18.85
CA LEU A 288 -6.77 16.46 -19.45
C LEU A 288 -7.29 16.00 -20.80
N LEU A 289 -8.61 15.86 -20.94
CA LEU A 289 -9.26 15.55 -22.21
C LEU A 289 -10.04 16.76 -22.71
N LYS A 290 -9.72 17.28 -23.89
CA LYS A 290 -10.58 18.23 -24.61
C LYS A 290 -11.49 17.49 -25.58
N VAL A 291 -12.79 17.55 -25.34
CA VAL A 291 -13.82 17.08 -26.26
C VAL A 291 -14.25 18.24 -27.16
N MET A 292 -14.14 18.03 -28.47
CA MET A 292 -14.41 19.03 -29.51
C MET A 292 -15.67 18.66 -30.30
N SER A 293 -16.30 19.66 -30.92
CA SER A 293 -17.39 19.44 -31.88
C SER A 293 -16.86 18.69 -33.10
N ARG A 294 -17.66 17.77 -33.65
CA ARG A 294 -17.37 17.21 -34.96
C ARG A 294 -17.65 18.25 -36.04
N PRO A 295 -16.85 18.30 -37.12
CA PRO A 295 -17.21 19.08 -38.29
C PRO A 295 -18.59 18.64 -38.80
N GLY A 296 -19.55 19.58 -38.88
CA GLY A 296 -20.94 19.31 -39.31
C GLY A 296 -21.93 18.93 -38.20
N GLU A 297 -21.51 18.95 -36.93
CA GLU A 297 -22.43 18.72 -35.80
C GLU A 297 -23.22 20.00 -35.50
N ASN A 298 -24.54 19.96 -35.72
CA ASN A 298 -25.44 21.04 -35.34
C ASN A 298 -25.45 21.16 -33.81
N VAL A 299 -24.93 22.26 -33.29
CA VAL A 299 -25.16 22.66 -31.90
C VAL A 299 -26.64 23.01 -31.80
N THR A 300 -27.47 22.12 -31.27
CA THR A 300 -28.83 22.49 -30.84
C THR A 300 -28.68 23.41 -29.64
N THR A 301 -28.51 24.71 -29.91
CA THR A 301 -28.91 25.73 -28.95
C THR A 301 -30.40 25.53 -28.75
N SER A 302 -30.78 24.97 -27.60
CA SER A 302 -32.15 25.08 -27.12
C SER A 302 -32.38 26.56 -26.83
N MET A 303 -32.65 27.35 -27.87
CA MET A 303 -33.19 28.68 -27.72
C MET A 303 -34.58 28.47 -27.13
N ALA A 304 -34.71 28.78 -25.84
CA ALA A 304 -35.99 28.95 -25.20
C ALA A 304 -36.85 29.84 -26.13
N THR A 305 -37.97 29.29 -26.59
CA THR A 305 -38.92 30.00 -27.43
C THR A 305 -39.30 31.29 -26.71
N PRO A 306 -39.13 32.49 -27.29
CA PRO A 306 -39.62 33.70 -26.66
C PRO A 306 -41.15 33.60 -26.54
N LYS A 307 -41.67 33.59 -25.31
CA LYS A 307 -43.09 33.76 -25.05
C LYS A 307 -43.47 35.22 -25.32
N GLY A 308 -44.29 35.46 -26.36
CA GLY A 308 -45.03 36.70 -26.54
C GLY A 308 -45.48 36.92 -28.00
N PRO A 309 -46.63 37.57 -28.26
CA PRO A 309 -47.19 38.64 -27.45
C PRO A 309 -48.51 38.30 -26.71
N LEU A 310 -48.79 39.08 -25.67
CA LEU A 310 -50.06 39.14 -24.96
C LEU A 310 -51.24 39.40 -25.92
N ALA A 311 -52.28 38.59 -25.79
CA ALA A 311 -53.55 38.80 -26.49
C ALA A 311 -54.17 40.15 -26.09
N ALA A 312 -54.41 41.01 -27.09
CA ALA A 312 -55.37 42.10 -26.96
C ALA A 312 -56.78 41.51 -27.10
N ARG A 313 -57.58 41.53 -26.03
CA ARG A 313 -59.03 41.37 -26.13
C ARG A 313 -59.66 42.75 -26.33
N LYS A 314 -60.44 42.89 -27.40
CA LYS A 314 -61.51 43.89 -27.51
C LYS A 314 -62.70 43.47 -26.68
#